data_AF-H0QN63-F1
#
_entry.id   AF-H0QN63-F1
#
_cell.length_a   1.000
_cell.length_b   1.000
_cell.length_c   1.000
_cell.angle_alpha   90.00
_cell.angle_beta   90.00
_cell.angle_gamma   90.00
#
_symmetry.space_group_name_H-M   'P 1'
#
loop_
_entity.id
_entity.type
_entity.pdbx_description
1 polymer ?
#
loop_
_entity_poly.entity_id
_entity_poly.type
_entity_poly.pdbx_seq_one_letter_code
_entity_poly.pdbx_strand_id
1 'polypeptide(L)'
;MAHLVLSPSVSHQDRHNGSPGGQPHVAGASSARPEVGNLLLFQLRLLVGEILADPGLDPGVHASLFRHLSVHPGRPEVALLAHLREVLDPRELPRC
;
A
#
# COMPACT_ATOMS: atom_id res chain seq x y z
N MET A 1 23.36 -27.60 -67.63
CA MET A 1 22.90 -28.47 -66.54
C MET A 1 22.24 -27.60 -65.48
N ALA A 2 21.08 -28.04 -64.98
CA ALA A 2 20.29 -27.56 -63.83
C ALA A 2 19.48 -26.24 -63.94
N HIS A 3 18.17 -26.43 -63.77
CA HIS A 3 17.10 -25.46 -63.50
C HIS A 3 17.12 -24.94 -62.04
N LEU A 4 16.48 -23.79 -61.80
CA LEU A 4 15.36 -23.53 -60.86
C LEU A 4 15.42 -22.17 -60.13
N VAL A 5 14.23 -21.61 -60.02
CA VAL A 5 13.80 -20.32 -59.46
C VAL A 5 13.47 -20.51 -57.96
N LEU A 6 13.67 -19.48 -57.11
CA LEU A 6 12.73 -18.95 -56.07
C LEU A 6 13.46 -18.13 -54.97
N SER A 7 12.99 -16.89 -54.75
CA SER A 7 13.29 -15.94 -53.66
C SER A 7 12.67 -16.36 -52.30
N PRO A 8 12.59 -15.54 -51.21
CA PRO A 8 13.34 -14.34 -50.76
C PRO A 8 13.76 -14.40 -49.26
N SER A 9 14.43 -13.36 -48.73
CA SER A 9 14.35 -13.02 -47.29
C SER A 9 14.22 -11.50 -47.12
N VAL A 10 13.08 -11.10 -46.60
CA VAL A 10 12.69 -9.74 -46.23
C VAL A 10 13.33 -9.38 -44.88
N SER A 11 13.93 -8.21 -44.78
CA SER A 11 13.84 -7.42 -43.55
C SER A 11 13.75 -5.95 -43.89
N HIS A 12 12.59 -5.39 -43.55
CA HIS A 12 12.11 -4.06 -43.89
C HIS A 12 12.78 -3.01 -42.99
N GLN A 13 13.18 -1.90 -43.61
CA GLN A 13 13.69 -0.68 -42.98
C GLN A 13 12.60 0.09 -42.21
N ASP A 14 13.06 1.18 -41.56
CA ASP A 14 12.38 2.48 -41.37
C ASP A 14 11.70 2.69 -40.00
N ARG A 15 11.76 3.84 -39.30
CA ARG A 15 12.67 5.00 -39.14
C ARG A 15 12.17 5.77 -37.90
N HIS A 16 13.11 6.38 -37.17
CA HIS A 16 13.06 7.69 -36.48
C HIS A 16 11.83 8.20 -35.68
N ASN A 17 12.14 8.51 -34.41
CA ASN A 17 11.87 9.77 -33.66
C ASN A 17 10.51 9.97 -32.94
N GLY A 18 10.59 10.09 -31.60
CA GLY A 18 9.55 10.70 -30.74
C GLY A 18 9.69 10.34 -29.26
N SER A 19 10.15 11.27 -28.42
CA SER A 19 9.88 11.24 -26.95
C SER A 19 8.55 11.93 -26.67
N PRO A 20 7.79 11.51 -25.65
CA PRO A 20 7.69 12.37 -24.46
C PRO A 20 7.54 11.64 -23.11
N GLY A 21 8.02 12.29 -22.04
CA GLY A 21 7.45 12.32 -20.69
C GLY A 21 6.92 11.02 -20.05
N GLY A 22 7.77 10.34 -19.26
CA GLY A 22 7.33 9.38 -18.25
C GLY A 22 7.33 10.00 -16.86
N GLN A 23 6.14 10.39 -16.38
CA GLN A 23 5.87 10.81 -15.00
C GLN A 23 6.31 9.74 -13.98
N PRO A 24 6.56 10.15 -12.71
CA PRO A 24 7.19 9.32 -11.71
C PRO A 24 6.33 8.09 -11.40
N HIS A 25 7.01 6.96 -11.35
CA HIS A 25 6.56 5.72 -10.74
C HIS A 25 5.81 6.02 -9.44
N VAL A 26 4.48 5.92 -9.48
CA VAL A 26 3.69 5.78 -8.26
C VAL A 26 4.19 4.49 -7.64
N ALA A 27 4.98 4.60 -6.58
CA ALA A 27 5.44 3.49 -5.78
C ALA A 27 4.19 2.66 -5.45
N GLY A 28 4.13 1.45 -6.02
CA GLY A 28 2.98 0.58 -5.89
C GLY A 28 2.64 0.45 -4.41
N ALA A 29 1.47 0.93 -4.02
CA ALA A 29 0.83 0.49 -2.80
C ALA A 29 0.77 -1.03 -2.92
N SER A 30 1.66 -1.70 -2.18
CA SER A 30 1.79 -3.15 -2.20
C SER A 30 0.42 -3.71 -1.87
N SER A 31 -0.26 -4.22 -2.90
CA SER A 31 -1.54 -4.91 -2.76
C SER A 31 -1.22 -6.25 -2.11
N ALA A 32 -1.08 -6.19 -0.78
CA ALA A 32 -0.91 -7.37 0.05
C ALA A 32 -2.24 -8.14 0.00
N ARG A 33 -2.34 -9.07 -0.95
CA ARG A 33 -3.45 -10.03 -0.99
C ARG A 33 -3.51 -10.73 0.37
N PRO A 34 -4.66 -10.73 1.06
CA PRO A 34 -4.77 -11.43 2.32
C PRO A 34 -4.64 -12.93 2.07
N GLU A 35 -3.59 -13.54 2.62
CA GLU A 35 -3.56 -14.97 2.91
C GLU A 35 -4.83 -15.30 3.70
N VAL A 36 -5.53 -16.37 3.32
CA VAL A 36 -6.93 -16.67 3.68
C VAL A 36 -7.21 -16.71 5.20
N GLY A 37 -6.18 -16.74 6.06
CA GLY A 37 -6.31 -16.63 7.53
C GLY A 37 -6.19 -15.22 8.13
N ASN A 38 -5.87 -14.19 7.35
CA ASN A 38 -5.45 -12.87 7.85
C ASN A 38 -6.38 -11.73 7.43
N LEU A 39 -7.61 -12.01 7.00
CA LEU A 39 -8.53 -10.96 6.54
C LEU A 39 -8.76 -9.87 7.60
N LEU A 40 -8.94 -10.26 8.87
CA LEU A 40 -9.13 -9.31 9.97
C LEU A 40 -7.90 -8.41 10.15
N LEU A 41 -6.71 -8.99 10.18
CA LEU A 41 -5.46 -8.24 10.30
C LEU A 41 -5.24 -7.32 9.10
N PHE A 42 -5.57 -7.79 7.90
CA PHE A 42 -5.52 -6.99 6.68
C PHE A 42 -6.47 -5.79 6.76
N GLN A 43 -7.74 -6.02 7.12
CA GLN A 43 -8.70 -4.93 7.29
C GLN A 43 -8.28 -3.95 8.37
N LEU A 44 -7.72 -4.44 9.48
CA LEU A 44 -7.23 -3.58 10.55
C LEU A 44 -6.05 -2.70 10.09
N ARG A 45 -5.13 -3.25 9.27
CA ARG A 45 -4.05 -2.46 8.69
C ARG A 45 -4.58 -1.38 7.75
N LEU A 46 -5.59 -1.71 6.93
CA LEU A 46 -6.24 -0.72 6.06
C LEU A 46 -6.90 0.38 6.90
N LEU A 47 -7.70 0.01 7.90
CA LEU A 47 -8.37 0.96 8.78
C LEU A 47 -7.39 1.90 9.48
N VAL A 48 -6.30 1.37 10.04
CA VAL A 48 -5.25 2.18 10.66
C VAL A 48 -4.61 3.13 9.65
N GLY A 49 -4.38 2.66 8.42
CA GLY A 49 -3.88 3.50 7.32
C GLY A 49 -4.85 4.62 6.96
N GLU A 50 -6.15 4.33 6.90
CA GLU A 50 -7.20 5.32 6.62
C GLU A 50 -7.29 6.37 7.73
N ILE A 51 -7.24 5.96 9.00
CA ILE A 51 -7.21 6.88 10.15
C ILE A 51 -6.00 7.82 10.05
N LEU A 52 -4.80 7.28 9.80
CA LEU A 52 -3.58 8.08 9.68
C LEU A 52 -3.55 8.98 8.43
N ALA A 53 -4.29 8.62 7.39
CA ALA A 53 -4.41 9.41 6.18
C ALA A 53 -5.45 10.55 6.29
N ASP A 54 -6.26 10.58 7.35
CA ASP A 54 -7.25 11.62 7.57
C ASP A 54 -6.57 12.98 7.89
N PRO A 55 -6.68 14.00 7.02
CA PRO A 55 -6.09 15.31 7.28
C PRO A 55 -6.77 16.07 8.42
N GLY A 56 -7.95 15.63 8.86
CA GLY A 56 -8.67 16.17 10.01
C GLY A 56 -8.29 15.52 11.35
N LEU A 57 -7.45 14.48 11.34
CA LEU A 57 -7.04 13.80 12.56
C LEU A 57 -6.22 14.75 13.44
N ASP A 58 -6.55 14.78 14.74
CA ASP A 58 -5.77 15.54 15.71
C ASP A 58 -4.27 15.16 15.65
N PRO A 59 -3.35 16.13 15.55
CA PRO A 59 -1.92 15.83 15.44
C PRO A 59 -1.35 15.04 16.64
N GLY A 60 -1.91 15.25 17.84
CA GLY A 60 -1.51 14.53 19.04
C GLY A 60 -1.96 13.06 18.99
N VAL A 61 -3.19 12.81 18.55
CA VAL A 61 -3.71 11.46 18.28
C VAL A 61 -2.87 10.76 17.21
N HIS A 62 -2.59 11.44 16.09
CA HIS A 62 -1.75 10.90 15.03
C HIS A 62 -0.35 10.51 15.55
N ALA A 63 0.33 11.41 16.27
CA ALA A 63 1.66 11.15 16.83
C ALA A 63 1.66 10.00 17.86
N SER A 64 0.64 9.96 18.74
CA SER A 64 0.51 8.89 19.73
C SER A 64 0.28 7.53 19.05
N LEU A 65 -0.65 7.44 18.10
CA LEU A 65 -0.93 6.21 17.37
C LEU A 65 0.30 5.74 16.57
N PHE A 66 0.99 6.66 15.89
CA PHE A 66 2.21 6.33 15.15
C PHE A 66 3.34 5.81 16.06
N ARG A 67 3.49 6.40 17.26
CA ARG A 67 4.41 5.91 18.29
C ARG A 67 4.08 4.47 18.70
N HIS A 68 2.82 4.17 18.98
CA HIS A 68 2.39 2.82 19.37
C HIS A 68 2.60 1.79 18.25
N LEU A 69 2.36 2.16 16.99
CA LEU A 69 2.64 1.29 15.83
C LEU A 69 4.13 0.99 15.68
N SER A 70 4.98 1.96 16.00
CA SER A 70 6.44 1.79 15.99
C SER A 70 6.93 0.83 17.09
N VAL A 71 6.27 0.84 18.25
CA VAL A 71 6.57 -0.08 19.37
C VAL A 71 6.04 -1.50 19.12
N HIS A 72 4.98 -1.65 18.33
CA HIS A 72 4.31 -2.92 18.05
C HIS A 72 4.29 -3.25 16.54
N PRO A 73 5.46 -3.49 15.92
CA PRO A 73 5.54 -3.73 14.48
C PRO A 73 4.77 -4.98 14.08
N GLY A 74 3.95 -4.85 13.03
CA GLY A 74 3.12 -5.94 12.51
C GLY A 74 1.88 -6.28 13.35
N ARG A 75 1.68 -5.59 14.48
CA ARG A 75 0.60 -5.82 15.46
C ARG A 75 -0.25 -4.56 15.68
N PRO A 76 -0.96 -4.10 14.63
CA PRO A 76 -1.79 -2.89 14.70
C PRO A 76 -2.89 -2.99 15.77
N GLU A 77 -3.37 -4.19 16.08
CA GLU A 77 -4.36 -4.43 17.14
C GLU A 77 -3.85 -4.03 18.52
N VAL A 78 -2.59 -4.33 18.82
CA VAL A 78 -1.98 -3.97 20.11
C VAL A 78 -1.70 -2.49 20.16
N ALA A 79 -1.18 -1.92 19.07
CA ALA A 79 -0.92 -0.49 18.97
C ALA A 79 -2.19 0.34 19.18
N LEU A 80 -3.29 -0.05 18.52
CA LEU A 80 -4.57 0.63 18.64
C LEU A 80 -5.15 0.50 20.06
N LEU A 81 -5.09 -0.70 20.66
CA LEU A 81 -5.53 -0.89 22.04
C LEU A 81 -4.68 -0.10 23.04
N ALA A 82 -3.35 -0.04 22.85
CA ALA A 82 -2.46 0.75 23.70
C ALA A 82 -2.78 2.24 23.61
N HIS A 83 -3.02 2.75 22.39
CA HIS A 83 -3.46 4.12 22.16
C HIS A 83 -4.82 4.40 22.81
N LEU A 84 -5.83 3.56 22.59
CA LEU A 84 -7.16 3.74 23.18
C LEU A 84 -7.13 3.73 24.71
N ARG A 85 -6.28 2.90 25.32
CA ARG A 85 -6.11 2.85 26.79
C ARG A 85 -5.45 4.11 27.36
N GLU A 86 -4.67 4.82 26.56
CA GLU A 86 -4.05 6.08 26.95
C GLU A 86 -5.05 7.24 26.85
N VAL A 87 -5.96 7.18 25.87
CA VAL A 87 -6.92 8.26 25.58
C VAL A 87 -8.25 8.09 26.34
N LEU A 88 -8.73 6.85 26.55
CA LEU A 88 -9.89 6.61 27.41
C LEU A 88 -9.48 6.59 28.88
N ASP A 89 -10.04 7.51 29.68
CA ASP A 89 -10.07 7.33 31.12
C ASP A 89 -11.01 6.15 31.45
N PRO A 90 -10.54 5.10 32.14
CA PRO A 90 -11.38 3.96 32.53
C PRO A 90 -12.57 4.33 33.43
N ARG A 91 -12.64 5.58 33.93
CA ARG A 91 -13.78 6.12 34.68
C ARG A 91 -14.92 6.64 33.78
N GLU A 92 -14.67 6.86 32.50
CA GLU A 92 -15.66 7.35 31.53
C GLU A 92 -16.41 6.22 30.82
N LEU A 93 -15.96 4.97 31.01
CA LEU A 93 -16.68 3.79 30.54
C LEU A 93 -17.89 3.53 31.45
N PRO A 94 -19.13 3.46 30.92
CA PRO A 94 -20.29 3.10 31.73
C PRO A 94 -20.06 1.72 32.34
N ARG A 95 -20.11 1.65 33.66
CA ARG A 95 -20.06 0.38 34.39
C ARG A 95 -21.43 -0.27 34.23
N CYS A 96 -21.49 -1.34 33.44
CA CYS A 96 -22.63 -2.25 33.42
C CYS A 96 -22.73 -3.01 34.75
#